data_AF-A0A828T6A9-F1
#
_entry.id   AF-A0A828T6A9-F1
#
_cell.length_a   1.000
_cell.length_b   1.000
_cell.length_c   1.000
_cell.angle_alpha   90.00
_cell.angle_beta   90.00
_cell.angle_gamma   90.00
#
_symmetry.space_group_name_H-M   'P 1'
#
loop_
_entity.id
_entity.type
_entity.pdbx_description
1 polymer ?
#
loop_
_entity_poly.entity_id
_entity_poly.type
_entity_poly.pdbx_seq_one_letter_code
_entity_poly.pdbx_strand_id
1 'polypeptide(L)' 'MKNNRLLPYETIVQAASGEPEAVGTVLQYYRRRIQCAARVNGRIDQDTEDYITQTLLTAIFKFRFGR' A
#
# COMPACT_ATOMS: atom_id res chain seq x y z
N MET A 1 16.78 -10.61 16.53
CA MET A 1 15.45 -10.79 15.89
C MET A 1 15.14 -9.51 15.11
N LYS A 2 15.32 -9.50 13.78
CA LYS A 2 14.95 -8.32 12.98
C LYS A 2 13.44 -8.13 13.15
N ASN A 3 13.01 -6.95 13.58
CA ASN A 3 11.59 -6.57 13.56
C ASN A 3 11.16 -6.44 12.09
N ASN A 4 10.98 -7.59 11.44
CA ASN A 4 10.76 -7.75 10.01
C ASN A 4 9.29 -7.51 9.62
N ARG A 5 8.56 -6.77 10.47
CA ARG A 5 7.14 -6.44 10.29
C ARG A 5 6.93 -5.07 9.68
N LEU A 6 7.98 -4.30 9.40
CA LEU A 6 7.89 -2.98 8.78
C LEU A 6 8.43 -3.06 7.36
N LEU A 7 7.75 -2.39 6.43
CA LEU A 7 8.23 -2.20 5.07
C LEU A 7 9.60 -1.49 5.12
N PRO A 8 10.61 -1.97 4.39
CA PRO A 8 11.86 -1.25 4.23
C PRO A 8 11.60 0.14 3.66
N TYR A 9 12.27 1.16 4.19
CA TYR A 9 12.16 2.51 3.67
C TYR A 9 12.55 2.58 2.18
N GLU A 10 13.60 1.83 1.80
CA GLU A 10 14.04 1.71 0.42
C GLU A 10 12.91 1.23 -0.51
N THR A 11 12.10 0.25 -0.08
CA THR A 11 10.95 -0.23 -0.85
C THR A 11 9.89 0.86 -1.03
N ILE A 12 9.66 1.69 -0.01
CA ILE A 12 8.71 2.81 -0.12
C ILE A 12 9.23 3.87 -1.10
N VAL A 13 10.52 4.19 -1.06
CA VAL A 13 11.17 5.15 -1.98
C VAL A 13 11.19 4.63 -3.42
N GLN A 14 11.51 3.35 -3.62
CA GLN A 14 11.43 2.69 -4.92
C GLN A 14 9.99 2.72 -5.45
N ALA A 15 9.01 2.40 -4.61
CA ALA A 15 7.60 2.46 -4.98
C ALA A 15 7.19 3.89 -5.39
N ALA A 16 7.62 4.91 -4.63
CA ALA A 16 7.40 6.32 -4.97
C ALA A 16 8.15 6.77 -6.23
N SER A 17 9.23 6.07 -6.60
CA SER A 17 9.99 6.32 -7.83
C SER A 17 9.35 5.68 -9.06
N GLY A 18 8.36 4.80 -8.87
CA GLY A 18 7.65 4.09 -9.94
C GLY A 18 8.12 2.66 -10.19
N GLU A 19 8.91 2.06 -9.28
CA GLU A 19 9.35 0.67 -9.40
C GLU A 19 8.17 -0.30 -9.19
N PRO A 20 7.79 -1.12 -10.18
CA PRO A 20 6.61 -1.99 -10.10
C PRO A 20 6.76 -3.07 -9.04
N GLU A 21 7.95 -3.64 -8.83
CA GLU A 21 8.19 -4.65 -7.79
C GLU A 21 8.01 -4.07 -6.38
N ALA A 22 8.49 -2.85 -6.18
CA ALA A 22 8.38 -2.15 -4.92
C ALA A 22 6.93 -1.76 -4.61
N VAL A 23 6.21 -1.25 -5.63
CA VAL A 23 4.77 -0.97 -5.53
C VAL A 23 3.99 -2.25 -5.17
N GLY A 24 4.28 -3.36 -5.84
CA GLY A 24 3.66 -4.66 -5.55
C GLY A 24 3.90 -5.12 -4.11
N THR A 25 5.11 -4.92 -3.60
CA THR A 25 5.47 -5.24 -2.21
C THR A 25 4.73 -4.37 -1.20
N VAL A 26 4.62 -3.06 -1.46
CA VAL A 26 3.88 -2.12 -0.60
C VAL A 26 2.38 -2.48 -0.59
N LEU A 27 1.80 -2.72 -1.76
CA LEU A 27 0.40 -3.16 -1.88
C LEU A 27 0.15 -4.46 -1.15
N GLN A 28 1.01 -5.48 -1.32
CA GLN A 28 0.86 -6.76 -0.66
C GLN A 28 0.94 -6.64 0.87
N TYR A 29 1.87 -5.80 1.36
CA TYR A 29 2.01 -5.53 2.78
C TYR A 29 0.75 -4.86 3.36
N TYR A 30 0.20 -3.86 2.66
CA TYR A 30 -1.00 -3.16 3.11
C TYR A 30 -2.30 -3.92 2.82
N ARG A 31 -2.31 -4.93 1.93
CA ARG A 31 -3.51 -5.69 1.53
C ARG A 31 -4.35 -6.17 2.70
N ARG A 32 -3.73 -6.74 3.74
CA ARG A 32 -4.48 -7.16 4.94
C ARG A 32 -5.12 -6.00 5.69
N ARG A 33 -4.46 -4.84 5.74
CA ARG A 33 -5.01 -3.62 6.37
C ARG A 33 -6.15 -3.04 5.54
N ILE A 34 -6.01 -3.05 4.22
CA ILE A 34 -7.04 -2.62 3.27
C ILE A 34 -8.28 -3.50 3.44
N GLN A 35 -8.11 -4.82 3.46
CA GLN A 35 -9.22 -5.77 3.67
C GLN A 35 -9.93 -5.58 5.02
N CYS A 36 -9.17 -5.29 6.08
CA CYS A 36 -9.78 -4.95 7.37
C CYS A 36 -10.57 -3.63 7.31
N ALA A 37 -10.07 -2.63 6.59
CA ALA A 37 -10.73 -1.33 6.45
C ALA A 37 -11.94 -1.37 5.50
N ALA A 38 -11.88 -2.18 4.44
CA ALA A 38 -12.95 -2.41 3.48
C ALA A 38 -14.01 -3.40 3.99
N ARG A 39 -13.81 -3.97 5.19
CA ARG A 39 -14.79 -4.89 5.79
C ARG A 39 -15.93 -4.08 6.39
N VAL A 40 -17.02 -3.99 5.64
CA VAL A 40 -18.27 -3.34 6.06
C VAL A 40 -19.35 -4.40 6.24
N ASN A 41 -19.98 -4.41 7.41
CA ASN A 41 -21.10 -5.31 7.72
C ASN A 41 -20.79 -6.82 7.53
N GLY A 42 -19.55 -7.23 7.83
CA GLY A 42 -19.10 -8.63 7.73
C GLY A 42 -18.72 -9.09 6.31
N ARG A 43 -18.93 -8.27 5.28
CA ARG A 43 -18.49 -8.52 3.91
C ARG A 43 -17.36 -7.56 3.54
N ILE A 44 -16.47 -8.00 2.67
CA ILE A 44 -15.46 -7.11 2.08
C ILE A 44 -16.15 -6.41 0.92
N ASP A 45 -16.32 -5.10 1.05
CA ASP A 45 -16.85 -4.27 -0.02
C ASP A 45 -15.74 -4.05 -1.05
N GLN A 46 -15.91 -4.61 -2.25
CA GLN A 46 -14.88 -4.57 -3.29
C GLN A 46 -14.63 -3.14 -3.80
N ASP A 47 -15.67 -2.31 -3.84
CA ASP A 47 -15.57 -0.90 -4.23
C ASP A 47 -14.72 -0.12 -3.22
N THR A 48 -14.95 -0.37 -1.93
CA THR A 48 -14.15 0.18 -0.84
C THR A 48 -12.70 -0.33 -0.86
N GLU A 49 -12.48 -1.63 -1.12
CA GLU A 49 -11.14 -2.20 -1.26
C GLU A 49 -10.37 -1.54 -2.43
N ASP A 50 -11.02 -1.38 -3.58
CA ASP A 50 -10.42 -0.75 -4.76
C ASP A 50 -10.15 0.73 -4.51
N TYR A 51 -11.11 1.46 -3.93
CA TYR A 51 -10.95 2.88 -3.57
C TYR A 51 -9.78 3.12 -2.64
N ILE A 52 -9.61 2.30 -1.59
CA ILE A 52 -8.48 2.42 -0.66
C ILE A 52 -7.16 2.09 -1.38
N THR A 53 -7.16 1.06 -2.24
CA THR A 53 -5.98 0.66 -3.02
C THR A 53 -5.54 1.76 -3.99
N GLN A 54 -6.50 2.35 -4.71
CA GLN A 54 -6.30 3.49 -5.60
C GLN A 54 -5.79 4.71 -4.85
N THR A 55 -6.37 5.01 -3.69
CA THR A 55 -5.96 6.14 -2.85
C THR A 55 -4.53 5.95 -2.33
N LEU A 56 -4.17 4.73 -1.93
CA LEU A 56 -2.82 4.39 -1.48
C LEU A 56 -1.80 4.56 -2.63
N LEU A 57 -2.09 4.01 -3.80
CA LEU A 57 -1.25 4.17 -4.99
C LEU A 57 -1.09 5.64 -5.36
N THR A 58 -2.19 6.37 -5.43
CA THR A 58 -2.20 7.81 -5.73
C THR A 58 -1.36 8.58 -4.72
N ALA A 59 -1.46 8.26 -3.43
CA ALA A 59 -0.66 8.89 -2.39
C ALA A 59 0.84 8.57 -2.53
N ILE A 60 1.20 7.33 -2.85
CA ILE A 60 2.60 6.92 -3.08
C ILE A 60 3.20 7.68 -4.27
N PHE A 61 2.46 7.82 -5.37
CA PHE A 61 2.91 8.58 -6.54
C PHE A 61 2.88 10.10 -6.33
N LYS A 62 1.93 10.60 -5.53
CA LYS A 62 1.81 12.03 -5.20
C LYS A 62 2.91 12.47 -4.23
N PHE A 63 3.27 11.63 -3.27
CA PHE A 63 4.44 11.80 -2.42
C PHE A 63 5.68 11.31 -3.16
N ARG A 64 6.04 12.04 -4.23
CA ARG A 64 7.39 11.93 -4.75
C ARG A 64 8.30 12.54 -3.69
N PHE A 65 9.16 11.74 -3.07
CA PHE A 65 10.27 12.21 -2.26
C PHE A 65 11.25 12.96 -3.19
N GLY A 66 10.83 14.15 -3.63
CA GLY A 66 11.60 15.07 -4.44
C GLY A 66 12.59 15.80 -3.55
N ARG A 67 13.83 15.87 -4.04
CA ARG A 67 14.96 16.67 -3.55
C ARG A 67 14.57 18.04 -2.99
#